data_AF-A0A3A5USY2-F1
#
_entry.id   AF-A0A3A5USY2-F1
#
_cell.length_a   1.000
_cell.length_b   1.000
_cell.length_c   1.000
_cell.angle_alpha   90.00
_cell.angle_beta   90.00
_cell.angle_gamma   90.00
#
_symmetry.space_group_name_H-M   'P 1'
#
loop_
_entity.id
_entity.type
_entity.pdbx_description
1 polymer ?
#
loop_
_entity_poly.entity_id
_entity_poly.type
_entity_poly.pdbx_seq_one_letter_code
_entity_poly.pdbx_strand_id
1 'polypeptide(L)'
;MISELRDACEMNFDNPEEARRQIRRMQVEWTDASREGMITDVNRSGLEARAFRLLTCSDKEWVVWLDDLEFWKPGWRPEVDDED
;
A
#
# COMPACT_ATOMS: atom_id res chain seq x y z
N MET A 1 -7.16 -2.51 -6.19
CA MET A 1 -6.06 -2.64 -7.18
C MET A 1 -4.98 -1.61 -6.89
N ILE A 2 -3.73 -1.82 -7.33
CA ILE A 2 -2.61 -0.93 -6.97
C ILE A 2 -2.83 0.54 -7.38
N SER A 3 -3.55 0.78 -8.47
CA SER A 3 -3.99 2.11 -8.90
C SER A 3 -4.91 2.77 -7.87
N GLU A 4 -5.91 2.04 -7.36
CA GLU A 4 -6.84 2.58 -6.36
C GLU A 4 -6.13 2.93 -5.05
N LEU A 5 -5.17 2.09 -4.63
CA LEU A 5 -4.31 2.40 -3.47
C LEU A 5 -3.53 3.70 -3.71
N ARG A 6 -2.93 3.83 -4.90
CA ARG A 6 -2.18 5.03 -5.29
C ARG A 6 -3.07 6.27 -5.31
N ASP A 7 -4.24 6.19 -5.94
CA ASP A 7 -5.21 7.28 -6.05
C ASP A 7 -5.66 7.74 -4.66
N ALA A 8 -5.98 6.81 -3.75
CA ALA A 8 -6.35 7.14 -2.37
C ALA A 8 -5.22 7.88 -1.62
N CYS A 9 -3.96 7.54 -1.90
CA CYS A 9 -2.83 8.23 -1.31
C CYS A 9 -2.60 9.62 -1.94
N GLU A 10 -2.63 9.72 -3.27
CA GLU A 10 -2.40 10.97 -4.00
C GLU A 10 -3.51 12.00 -3.73
N MET A 11 -4.78 11.57 -3.60
CA MET A 11 -5.90 12.44 -3.23
C MET A 11 -5.79 13.01 -1.82
N ASN A 12 -4.97 12.39 -0.96
CA ASN A 12 -4.79 12.75 0.44
C ASN A 12 -3.30 13.00 0.74
N PHE A 13 -2.53 13.49 -0.24
CA PHE A 13 -1.07 13.70 -0.07
C PHE A 13 -0.74 14.66 1.09
N ASP A 14 -1.64 15.61 1.36
CA ASP A 14 -1.56 16.60 2.44
C ASP A 14 -2.31 16.19 3.72
N ASN A 15 -3.00 15.04 3.70
CA ASN A 15 -3.71 14.48 4.84
C ASN A 15 -3.47 12.96 4.98
N PRO A 16 -2.26 12.55 5.42
CA PRO A 16 -1.88 11.14 5.53
C PRO A 16 -2.81 10.33 6.43
N GLU A 17 -3.38 10.93 7.47
CA GLU A 17 -4.31 10.26 8.38
C GLU A 17 -5.60 9.80 7.67
N GLU A 18 -6.15 10.60 6.74
CA GLU A 18 -7.32 10.17 5.97
C GLU A 18 -6.95 9.08 4.96
N ALA A 19 -5.78 9.18 4.32
CA ALA A 19 -5.26 8.11 3.47
C ALA A 19 -5.10 6.79 4.25
N ARG A 20 -4.51 6.82 5.44
CA ARG A 20 -4.34 5.66 6.33
C ARG A 20 -5.68 5.02 6.70
N ARG A 21 -6.73 5.81 6.93
CA ARG A 21 -8.09 5.28 7.17
C ARG A 21 -8.64 4.57 5.94
N GLN A 22 -8.44 5.12 4.75
CA GLN A 22 -8.85 4.49 3.49
C GLN A 22 -8.10 3.19 3.22
N ILE A 23 -6.78 3.18 3.42
CA ILE A 23 -5.94 1.98 3.27
C ILE A 23 -6.44 0.84 4.17
N ARG A 24 -6.78 1.12 5.43
CA ARG A 24 -7.34 0.10 6.35
C ARG A 24 -8.66 -0.50 5.84
N ARG A 25 -9.51 0.30 5.17
CA ARG A 25 -10.73 -0.22 4.54
C ARG A 25 -10.39 -1.10 3.34
N MET A 26 -9.46 -0.65 2.51
CA MET A 26 -8.99 -1.40 1.35
C MET A 26 -8.39 -2.76 1.72
N GLN A 27 -7.67 -2.89 2.86
CA GLN A 27 -7.15 -4.19 3.34
C GLN A 27 -8.27 -5.23 3.56
N VAL A 28 -9.44 -4.79 4.02
CA VAL A 28 -10.62 -5.65 4.17
C VAL A 28 -11.14 -6.06 2.79
N GLU A 29 -11.29 -5.09 1.88
CA GLU A 29 -11.74 -5.34 0.51
C GLU A 29 -10.81 -6.29 -0.25
N TRP A 30 -9.50 -6.16 -0.10
CA TRP A 30 -8.52 -7.06 -0.72
C TRP A 30 -8.60 -8.47 -0.14
N THR A 31 -8.86 -8.59 1.16
CA THR A 31 -9.05 -9.87 1.82
C THR A 31 -10.27 -10.59 1.27
N ASP A 32 -11.39 -9.88 1.14
CA ASP A 32 -12.63 -10.47 0.61
C ASP A 32 -12.51 -10.76 -0.88
N ALA A 33 -11.94 -9.85 -1.67
CA ALA A 33 -11.65 -10.08 -3.09
C ALA A 33 -10.71 -11.28 -3.33
N SER A 34 -9.75 -11.50 -2.45
CA SER A 34 -8.88 -12.68 -2.51
C SER A 34 -9.63 -13.96 -2.18
N ARG A 35 -10.53 -13.95 -1.18
CA ARG A 35 -11.39 -15.10 -0.83
C ARG A 35 -12.35 -15.47 -1.96
N GLU A 36 -12.84 -14.47 -2.69
CA GLU A 36 -13.71 -14.65 -3.85
C GLU A 36 -12.95 -15.01 -5.14
N GLY A 37 -11.61 -15.07 -5.10
CA GLY A 37 -10.77 -15.38 -6.25
C GLY A 37 -10.66 -14.26 -7.28
N MET A 38 -11.09 -13.04 -6.95
CA MET A 38 -11.00 -11.86 -7.83
C MET A 38 -9.57 -11.32 -7.93
N ILE A 39 -8.76 -11.50 -6.89
CA ILE A 39 -7.32 -11.21 -6.91
C ILE A 39 -6.52 -12.41 -6.41
N THR A 40 -5.31 -12.58 -6.96
CA THR A 40 -4.39 -13.65 -6.54
C THR A 40 -3.76 -13.34 -5.18
N ASP A 41 -3.33 -14.37 -4.46
CA ASP A 41 -2.59 -14.20 -3.20
C ASP A 41 -1.31 -13.36 -3.37
N VAL A 42 -0.65 -13.47 -4.54
CA VAL A 42 0.53 -12.67 -4.88
C VAL A 42 0.17 -11.19 -5.00
N ASN A 43 -0.94 -10.87 -5.68
CA ASN A 43 -1.41 -9.48 -5.80
C ASN A 43 -1.81 -8.92 -4.44
N ARG A 44 -2.55 -9.68 -3.64
CA ARG A 44 -2.92 -9.28 -2.26
C ARG A 44 -1.67 -9.02 -1.42
N SER A 45 -0.72 -9.94 -1.41
CA SER A 45 0.51 -9.79 -0.62
C SER A 45 1.31 -8.54 -1.00
N GLY A 46 1.37 -8.21 -2.30
CA GLY A 46 2.02 -6.98 -2.77
C GLY A 46 1.30 -5.70 -2.37
N LEU A 47 -0.03 -5.73 -2.24
CA LEU A 47 -0.82 -4.62 -1.72
C LEU A 47 -0.65 -4.48 -0.20
N GLU A 48 -0.67 -5.59 0.53
CA GLU A 48 -0.47 -5.61 1.98
C GLU A 48 0.92 -5.10 2.39
N ALA A 49 1.97 -5.48 1.66
CA ALA A 49 3.32 -4.99 1.94
C ALA A 49 3.44 -3.45 1.78
N ARG A 50 2.78 -2.89 0.76
CA ARG A 50 2.71 -1.44 0.55
C ARG A 50 1.87 -0.75 1.60
N ALA A 51 0.70 -1.31 1.91
CA ALA A 51 -0.18 -0.81 2.95
C ALA A 51 0.56 -0.77 4.30
N PHE A 52 1.29 -1.83 4.65
CA PHE A 52 2.12 -1.83 5.84
C PHE A 52 3.07 -0.63 5.87
N ARG A 53 3.87 -0.41 4.81
CA ARG A 53 4.80 0.71 4.75
C ARG A 53 4.11 2.06 4.88
N LEU A 54 3.01 2.28 4.16
CA LEU A 54 2.22 3.51 4.17
C LEU A 54 1.50 3.76 5.51
N LEU A 55 1.12 2.70 6.22
CA LEU A 55 0.48 2.79 7.54
C LEU A 55 1.47 3.02 8.67
N THR A 56 2.74 2.63 8.51
CA THR A 56 3.76 2.73 9.56
C THR A 56 4.77 3.85 9.36
N CYS A 57 4.86 4.43 8.16
CA CYS A 57 5.78 5.53 7.89
C CYS A 57 5.35 6.82 8.60
N SER A 58 6.32 7.68 8.89
CA SER A 58 6.06 9.04 9.35
C SER A 58 5.44 9.90 8.23
N ASP A 59 4.85 11.03 8.61
CA ASP A 59 4.28 11.97 7.64
C ASP A 59 5.34 12.61 6.72
N LYS A 60 6.61 12.64 7.15
CA LYS A 60 7.72 13.09 6.30
C LYS A 60 8.07 12.04 5.24
N GLU A 61 8.10 10.78 5.63
CA GLU A 61 8.36 9.66 4.73
C GLU A 61 7.19 9.40 3.79
N TRP A 62 5.97 9.77 4.18
CA TRP A 62 4.76 9.62 3.37
C TRP A 62 4.95 10.14 1.95
N VAL A 63 5.33 11.42 1.82
CA VAL A 63 5.54 12.05 0.51
C VAL A 63 6.66 11.37 -0.28
N VAL A 64 7.73 10.93 0.40
CA VAL A 64 8.84 10.20 -0.23
C VAL A 64 8.35 8.89 -0.85
N TRP A 65 7.48 8.14 -0.15
CA TRP A 65 6.89 6.92 -0.69
C TRP A 65 5.92 7.17 -1.84
N LEU A 66 5.19 8.28 -1.84
CA LEU A 66 4.30 8.62 -2.94
C LEU A 66 5.08 8.93 -4.23
N ASP A 67 6.23 9.61 -4.10
CA ASP A 67 7.09 9.98 -5.22
C ASP A 67 7.99 8.82 -5.71
N ASP A 68 8.10 7.73 -4.96
CA ASP A 68 8.88 6.55 -5.34
C ASP A 68 8.17 5.73 -6.45
N LEU A 69 8.63 5.90 -7.69
CA LEU A 69 8.11 5.15 -8.83
C LEU A 69 8.38 3.64 -8.74
N GLU A 70 9.44 3.21 -8.06
CA GLU A 70 9.75 1.79 -7.87
C GLU A 70 8.80 1.14 -6.88
N PHE A 71 8.44 1.86 -5.83
CA PHE A 71 7.40 1.46 -4.87
C PHE A 71 6.08 1.11 -5.57
N TRP A 72 5.70 1.82 -6.63
CA TRP A 72 4.46 1.56 -7.37
C TRP A 72 4.57 0.52 -8.50
N LYS A 73 5.77 0.00 -8.81
CA LYS A 73 5.93 -1.00 -9.88
C LYS A 73 5.42 -2.39 -9.46
N PRO A 74 4.80 -3.15 -10.38
CA PRO A 74 4.51 -4.56 -10.16
C PRO A 74 5.77 -5.33 -9.74
N GLY A 75 5.64 -6.22 -8.77
CA GLY A 75 6.76 -7.04 -8.29
C GLY A 75 7.66 -6.36 -7.26
N TRP A 76 7.45 -5.10 -6.90
CA TRP A 76 8.10 -4.48 -5.74
C TRP A 76 7.93 -5.35 -4.50
N ARG A 77 9.01 -5.46 -3.72
CA ARG A 77 9.03 -6.06 -2.40
C ARG A 77 9.76 -5.11 -1.46
N PRO A 78 9.35 -5.03 -0.19
CA PRO A 78 10.14 -4.32 0.79
C PRO A 78 11.52 -4.98 0.85
N GLU A 79 12.58 -4.17 0.93
CA GLU A 79 13.88 -4.68 1.34
C GLU A 79 13.68 -5.30 2.72
N VAL A 80 13.92 -6.61 2.81
CA VAL A 80 14.10 -7.24 4.11
C VAL A 80 15.44 -6.72 4.59
N ASP A 81 15.43 -5.87 5.61
CA ASP A 81 16.61 -5.66 6.41
C ASP A 81 16.97 -7.03 7.00
N ASP A 82 17.92 -7.74 6.36
CA ASP A 82 18.68 -8.81 6.99
C ASP A 82 19.51 -8.15 8.11
N GLU A 83 18.87 -7.87 9.25
CA GLU A 83 19.57 -7.57 10.51
C GLU A 83 20.02 -8.91 11.12
N ASP A 84 21.27 -9.31 10.82
CA ASP A 84 22.06 -10.32 11.55
C ASP A 84 22.28 -9.96 13.03
#